data_AF-A0A7S9Q608-F1
#
_entry.id   AF-A0A7S9Q608-F1
#
_cell.length_a   1.000
_cell.length_b   1.000
_cell.length_c   1.000
_cell.angle_alpha   90.00
_cell.angle_beta   90.00
_cell.angle_gamma   90.00
#
_symmetry.space_group_name_H-M   'P 1'
#
loop_
_entity.id
_entity.type
_entity.pdbx_description
1 polymer ?
#
loop_
_entity_poly.entity_id
_entity_poly.type
_entity_poly.pdbx_seq_one_letter_code
_entity_poly.pdbx_strand_id
1 'polypeptide(L)'
;MIEEDIIKLSAKAMGFQLEYRRSSDAYYYDDPETGREVWLPMQDDRQVVLIIAKLKVDITSLGGLARATVYVPWVGFKQCETPHADEPGARRDALRLAVATVAAKYGDGMLDGDTDERVLGHLLQTEGSTAHDMRAVVRASREEISEACQRLKRKGLVMNTGPYWKAVGDTK
;
A
#
# COMPACT_ATOMS: atom_id res chain seq x y z
N MET A 1 -15.35 -5.53 -1.36
CA MET A 1 -14.26 -5.77 -2.32
C MET A 1 -14.36 -7.23 -2.69
N ILE A 2 -14.45 -7.53 -3.98
CA ILE A 2 -14.57 -8.92 -4.44
C ILE A 2 -13.17 -9.55 -4.56
N GLU A 3 -13.11 -10.87 -4.68
CA GLU A 3 -11.86 -11.61 -4.81
C GLU A 3 -10.98 -11.11 -5.96
N GLU A 4 -11.58 -10.81 -7.11
CA GLU A 4 -10.85 -10.28 -8.26
C GLU A 4 -10.14 -8.95 -7.96
N ASP A 5 -10.80 -8.05 -7.22
CA ASP A 5 -10.19 -6.78 -6.80
C ASP A 5 -9.00 -7.03 -5.87
N ILE A 6 -9.14 -7.96 -4.92
CA ILE A 6 -8.07 -8.33 -3.97
C ILE A 6 -6.86 -8.85 -4.75
N ILE A 7 -7.06 -9.74 -5.72
CA ILE A 7 -5.99 -10.33 -6.52
C ILE A 7 -5.24 -9.25 -7.31
N LYS A 8 -5.96 -8.39 -8.05
CA LYS A 8 -5.33 -7.35 -8.89
C LYS A 8 -4.62 -6.30 -8.05
N LEU A 9 -5.26 -5.80 -7.00
CA LEU A 9 -4.70 -4.74 -6.18
C LEU A 9 -3.55 -5.24 -5.30
N SER A 10 -3.63 -6.46 -4.77
CA SER A 10 -2.51 -7.05 -4.03
C SER A 10 -1.28 -7.25 -4.92
N ALA A 11 -1.45 -7.71 -6.15
CA ALA A 11 -0.33 -7.80 -7.09
C ALA A 11 0.27 -6.43 -7.39
N LYS A 12 -0.58 -5.41 -7.61
CA LYS A 12 -0.13 -4.02 -7.80
C LYS A 12 0.70 -3.53 -6.61
N ALA A 13 0.22 -3.77 -5.39
CA ALA A 13 0.95 -3.45 -4.16
C ALA A 13 2.31 -4.15 -4.04
N MET A 14 2.44 -5.33 -4.64
CA MET A 14 3.71 -6.07 -4.71
C MET A 14 4.62 -5.60 -5.85
N GLY A 15 4.13 -4.72 -6.73
CA GLY A 15 4.84 -4.27 -7.93
C GLY A 15 4.78 -5.26 -9.09
N PHE A 16 3.85 -6.22 -9.05
CA PHE A 16 3.69 -7.24 -10.08
C PHE A 16 2.72 -6.81 -11.17
N GLN A 17 3.08 -7.09 -12.42
CA GLN A 17 2.19 -6.96 -13.56
C GLN A 17 1.55 -8.31 -13.85
N LEU A 18 0.23 -8.39 -13.68
CA LEU A 18 -0.52 -9.63 -13.91
C LEU A 18 -0.94 -9.80 -15.37
N GLU A 19 -0.85 -11.03 -15.86
CA GLU A 19 -1.51 -11.50 -17.09
C GLU A 19 -2.64 -12.47 -16.74
N TYR A 20 -3.87 -12.16 -17.15
CA TYR A 20 -4.99 -13.09 -17.01
C TYR A 20 -5.04 -14.04 -18.21
N ARG A 21 -5.07 -15.35 -17.93
CA ARG A 21 -5.22 -16.39 -18.96
C ARG A 21 -6.56 -17.10 -18.83
N ARG A 22 -7.40 -16.94 -19.86
CA ARG A 22 -8.73 -17.58 -19.94
C ARG A 22 -8.66 -19.11 -19.93
N SER A 23 -7.62 -19.72 -20.50
CA SER A 23 -7.51 -21.18 -20.60
C SER A 23 -7.36 -21.88 -19.25
N SER A 24 -6.80 -21.18 -18.25
CA SER A 24 -6.63 -21.68 -16.88
C SER A 24 -7.43 -20.88 -15.86
N ASP A 25 -8.23 -19.92 -16.30
CA ASP A 25 -8.98 -18.97 -15.47
C ASP A 25 -8.17 -18.40 -14.28
N ALA A 26 -6.94 -17.92 -14.56
CA ALA A 26 -6.01 -17.52 -13.51
C ALA A 26 -5.13 -16.34 -13.92
N TYR A 27 -4.64 -15.63 -12.90
CA TYR A 27 -3.68 -14.55 -13.04
C TYR A 27 -2.26 -15.06 -12.85
N TYR A 28 -1.35 -14.65 -13.74
CA TYR A 28 0.06 -14.99 -13.70
C TYR A 28 0.93 -13.76 -13.53
N TYR A 29 2.07 -13.92 -12.88
CA TYR A 29 3.15 -12.94 -12.82
C TYR A 29 4.48 -13.62 -13.16
N ASP A 30 5.47 -12.83 -13.58
CA ASP A 30 6.82 -13.31 -13.82
C ASP A 30 7.68 -13.01 -12.57
N ASP A 31 8.03 -14.07 -11.84
CA ASP A 31 8.96 -14.02 -10.72
C ASP A 31 10.41 -14.14 -11.24
N PRO A 32 11.35 -13.28 -10.81
CA PRO A 32 12.75 -13.33 -11.26
C PRO A 32 13.50 -14.61 -10.88
N GLU A 33 13.10 -15.29 -9.81
CA GLU A 33 13.78 -16.47 -9.27
C GLU A 33 13.16 -17.76 -9.77
N THR A 34 11.82 -17.84 -9.78
CA THR A 34 11.10 -19.08 -10.11
C THR A 34 10.47 -19.07 -11.50
N GLY A 35 10.50 -17.94 -12.20
CA GLY A 35 9.88 -17.76 -13.50
C GLY A 35 8.38 -17.51 -13.37
N ARG A 36 7.60 -18.04 -14.31
CA ARG A 36 6.19 -17.69 -14.41
C ARG A 36 5.33 -18.45 -13.39
N GLU A 37 4.66 -17.72 -12.52
CA GLU A 37 3.85 -18.26 -11.43
C GLU A 37 2.40 -17.76 -11.45
N VAL A 38 1.50 -18.51 -10.81
CA VAL A 38 0.10 -18.11 -10.61
C VAL A 38 0.01 -17.24 -9.35
N TRP A 39 -0.66 -16.09 -9.40
CA TRP A 39 -0.90 -15.23 -8.23
C TRP A 39 -2.21 -15.61 -7.52
N LEU A 40 -2.10 -16.24 -6.34
CA LEU A 40 -3.18 -16.74 -5.49
C LEU A 40 -2.90 -16.43 -4.00
N PRO A 41 -2.85 -15.16 -3.60
CA PRO A 41 -2.40 -14.74 -2.25
C PRO A 41 -3.35 -15.17 -1.13
N MET A 42 -4.56 -15.65 -1.43
CA MET A 42 -5.49 -16.19 -0.43
C MET A 42 -5.36 -17.70 -0.24
N GLN A 43 -4.58 -18.38 -1.07
CA GLN A 43 -4.47 -19.84 -1.10
C GLN A 43 -3.02 -20.32 -0.94
N ASP A 44 -2.03 -19.52 -1.35
CA ASP A 44 -0.59 -19.85 -1.27
C ASP A 44 0.10 -19.12 -0.10
N ASP A 45 0.56 -19.89 0.90
CA ASP A 45 1.28 -19.36 2.06
C ASP A 45 2.58 -18.64 1.68
N ARG A 46 3.25 -19.04 0.60
CA ARG A 46 4.51 -18.40 0.18
C ARG A 46 4.24 -16.97 -0.27
N GLN A 47 3.15 -16.74 -0.98
CA GLN A 47 2.75 -15.41 -1.43
C GLN A 47 2.27 -14.53 -0.28
N VAL A 48 1.62 -15.13 0.72
CA VAL A 48 1.24 -14.43 1.97
C VAL A 48 2.50 -13.97 2.71
N VAL A 49 3.52 -14.83 2.83
CA VAL A 49 4.81 -14.47 3.44
C VAL A 49 5.52 -13.39 2.64
N LEU A 50 5.50 -13.45 1.31
CA LEU A 50 6.05 -12.39 0.46
C LEU A 50 5.37 -11.05 0.73
N ILE A 51 4.04 -11.02 0.82
CA ILE A 51 3.27 -9.81 1.16
C ILE A 51 3.68 -9.29 2.54
N ILE A 52 3.73 -10.16 3.55
CA ILE A 52 4.11 -9.78 4.92
C ILE A 52 5.51 -9.16 4.93
N ALA A 53 6.49 -9.80 4.28
CA ALA A 53 7.86 -9.33 4.23
C ALA A 53 8.00 -8.00 3.48
N LYS A 54 7.34 -7.89 2.32
CA LYS A 54 7.40 -6.71 1.48
C LYS A 54 6.75 -5.51 2.16
N LEU A 55 5.52 -5.66 2.64
CA LEU A 55 4.74 -4.57 3.22
C LEU A 55 4.97 -4.40 4.73
N LYS A 56 5.82 -5.21 5.37
CA LYS A 56 6.08 -5.17 6.82
C LYS A 56 4.78 -5.27 7.63
N VAL A 57 3.92 -6.22 7.25
CA VAL A 57 2.63 -6.46 7.91
C VAL A 57 2.86 -7.12 9.26
N ASP A 58 2.25 -6.56 10.31
CA ASP A 58 2.11 -7.19 11.62
C ASP A 58 0.83 -8.05 11.65
N ILE A 59 0.91 -9.21 12.29
CA ILE A 59 -0.19 -10.18 12.33
C ILE A 59 -0.57 -10.49 13.77
N THR A 60 -1.87 -10.57 14.03
CA THR A 60 -2.38 -10.97 15.35
C THR A 60 -3.61 -11.84 15.19
N SER A 61 -3.71 -12.89 16.01
CA SER A 61 -4.92 -13.70 16.15
C SER A 61 -5.44 -13.57 17.57
N LEU A 62 -6.65 -13.03 17.73
CA LEU A 62 -7.29 -12.78 19.03
C LEU A 62 -8.75 -13.20 18.94
N GLY A 63 -9.19 -14.09 19.84
CA GLY A 63 -10.61 -14.35 20.13
C GLY A 63 -11.51 -14.59 18.91
N GLY A 64 -11.12 -15.47 17.98
CA GLY A 64 -11.95 -15.78 16.80
C GLY A 64 -11.74 -14.84 15.60
N LEU A 65 -10.81 -13.89 15.68
CA LEU A 65 -10.51 -12.93 14.61
C LEU A 65 -9.06 -13.04 14.14
N ALA A 66 -8.87 -13.00 12.83
CA ALA A 66 -7.56 -12.83 12.21
C ALA A 66 -7.39 -11.36 11.82
N ARG A 67 -6.32 -10.73 12.31
CA ARG A 67 -5.97 -9.33 12.08
C ARG A 67 -4.64 -9.24 11.35
N ALA A 68 -4.63 -8.43 10.29
CA ALA A 68 -3.41 -7.96 9.64
C ALA A 68 -3.36 -6.43 9.78
N THR A 69 -2.24 -5.92 10.25
CA THR A 69 -2.00 -4.50 10.48
C THR A 69 -0.75 -4.09 9.74
N VAL A 70 -0.76 -2.90 9.17
CA VAL A 70 0.39 -2.39 8.45
C VAL A 70 0.60 -0.92 8.76
N TYR A 71 1.86 -0.52 8.89
CA TYR A 71 2.22 0.87 9.07
C TYR A 71 2.25 1.57 7.71
N VAL A 72 1.37 2.54 7.54
CA VAL A 72 1.34 3.42 6.38
C VAL A 72 1.96 4.75 6.81
N PRO A 73 3.07 5.18 6.18
CA PRO A 73 3.65 6.49 6.45
C PRO A 73 2.56 7.58 6.43
N TRP A 74 2.58 8.49 7.40
CA TRP A 74 1.68 9.67 7.50
C TRP A 74 0.20 9.39 7.79
N VAL A 75 -0.30 8.17 7.54
CA VAL A 75 -1.67 7.75 7.87
C VAL A 75 -1.73 6.96 9.18
N GLY A 76 -0.58 6.47 9.65
CA GLY A 76 -0.48 5.63 10.85
C GLY A 76 -0.76 4.17 10.54
N PHE A 77 -1.48 3.47 11.42
CA PHE A 77 -1.77 2.06 11.23
C PHE A 77 -3.05 1.85 10.41
N LYS A 78 -2.98 0.98 9.41
CA LYS A 78 -4.15 0.42 8.73
C LYS A 78 -4.28 -1.04 9.05
N GLN A 79 -5.49 -1.52 9.25
CA GLN A 79 -5.74 -2.91 9.59
C GLN A 79 -6.95 -3.46 8.87
N CYS A 80 -6.93 -4.77 8.65
CA CYS A 80 -8.09 -5.54 8.26
C CYS A 80 -8.28 -6.67 9.26
N GLU A 81 -9.53 -6.89 9.64
CA GLU A 81 -9.94 -8.00 10.50
C GLU A 81 -10.91 -8.88 9.74
N THR A 82 -10.79 -10.19 9.93
CA THR A 82 -11.69 -11.16 9.34
C THR A 82 -12.09 -12.20 10.40
N PRO A 83 -13.38 -12.58 10.46
CA PRO A 83 -13.83 -13.65 11.33
C PRO A 83 -13.29 -15.00 10.87
N HIS A 84 -13.00 -15.88 11.83
CA HIS A 84 -12.65 -17.27 11.58
C HIS A 84 -13.40 -18.22 12.52
N ALA A 85 -13.54 -19.47 12.09
CA ALA A 85 -13.95 -20.56 12.99
C ALA A 85 -12.77 -21.04 13.83
N ASP A 86 -13.06 -21.76 14.91
CA ASP A 86 -12.04 -22.32 15.83
C ASP A 86 -11.19 -23.45 15.20
N GLU A 87 -11.47 -23.81 13.95
CA GLU A 87 -10.69 -24.79 13.21
C GLU A 87 -9.41 -24.18 12.61
N PRO A 88 -8.27 -24.88 12.67
CA PRO A 88 -6.99 -24.37 12.17
C PRO A 88 -7.00 -23.93 10.69
N GLY A 89 -7.76 -24.62 9.82
CA GLY A 89 -7.88 -24.27 8.41
C GLY A 89 -8.56 -22.91 8.21
N ALA A 90 -9.72 -22.73 8.83
CA ALA A 90 -10.48 -21.48 8.77
C ALA A 90 -9.67 -20.29 9.33
N ARG A 91 -8.88 -20.49 10.40
CA ARG A 91 -7.95 -19.46 10.91
C ARG A 91 -6.93 -19.04 9.86
N ARG A 92 -6.35 -20.01 9.16
CA ARG A 92 -5.34 -19.76 8.14
C ARG A 92 -5.95 -18.98 6.99
N ASP A 93 -7.08 -19.42 6.45
CA ASP A 93 -7.74 -18.77 5.32
C ASP A 93 -8.16 -17.33 5.65
N ALA A 94 -8.69 -17.10 6.86
CA ALA A 94 -9.00 -15.77 7.35
C ALA A 94 -7.75 -14.89 7.45
N LEU A 95 -6.63 -15.42 7.96
CA LEU A 95 -5.37 -14.68 8.03
C LEU A 95 -4.87 -14.30 6.62
N ARG A 96 -4.91 -15.23 5.66
CA ARG A 96 -4.52 -14.94 4.27
C ARG A 96 -5.40 -13.85 3.66
N LEU A 97 -6.71 -13.94 3.87
CA LEU A 97 -7.66 -12.92 3.41
C LEU A 97 -7.37 -11.55 4.04
N ALA A 98 -7.10 -11.49 5.33
CA ALA A 98 -6.76 -10.23 6.02
C ALA A 98 -5.48 -9.61 5.45
N VAL A 99 -4.42 -10.40 5.27
CA VAL A 99 -3.14 -9.96 4.70
C VAL A 99 -3.31 -9.48 3.26
N ALA A 100 -3.96 -10.28 2.41
CA ALA A 100 -4.20 -9.93 1.01
C ALA A 100 -5.08 -8.67 0.88
N THR A 101 -6.05 -8.50 1.78
CA THR A 101 -6.91 -7.31 1.82
C THR A 101 -6.14 -6.05 2.21
N VAL A 102 -5.23 -6.15 3.19
CA VAL A 102 -4.37 -5.03 3.58
C VAL A 102 -3.47 -4.64 2.41
N ALA A 103 -2.84 -5.62 1.74
CA ALA A 103 -2.04 -5.36 0.55
C ALA A 103 -2.87 -4.71 -0.56
N ALA A 104 -4.05 -5.25 -0.86
CA ALA A 104 -4.94 -4.71 -1.88
C ALA A 104 -5.43 -3.27 -1.57
N LYS A 105 -5.77 -2.97 -0.32
CA LYS A 105 -6.35 -1.67 0.04
C LYS A 105 -5.29 -0.59 0.29
N TYR A 106 -4.14 -0.97 0.82
CA TYR A 106 -3.19 -0.03 1.41
C TYR A 106 -1.76 -0.25 0.93
N GLY A 107 -1.47 -1.32 0.22
CA GLY A 107 -0.12 -1.64 -0.25
C GLY A 107 0.35 -0.74 -1.41
N ASP A 108 -0.59 -0.26 -2.24
CA ASP A 108 -0.34 0.69 -3.32
C ASP A 108 -0.09 2.10 -2.74
N GLY A 109 1.18 2.40 -2.41
CA GLY A 109 1.63 3.61 -1.70
C GLY A 109 2.47 3.31 -0.44
N MET A 110 2.50 2.05 0.01
CA MET A 110 3.21 1.66 1.23
C MET A 110 4.72 1.46 1.06
N LEU A 111 5.19 1.33 -0.17
CA LEU A 111 6.60 1.07 -0.48
C LEU A 111 7.32 2.29 -1.02
N ASP A 112 6.58 3.15 -1.72
CA ASP A 112 6.94 4.49 -2.13
C ASP A 112 5.59 5.18 -2.30
N GLY A 113 5.25 6.14 -1.44
CA GLY A 113 3.95 6.82 -1.51
C GLY A 113 3.67 7.36 -2.93
N ASP A 114 2.42 7.58 -3.28
CA ASP A 114 2.11 8.33 -4.49
C ASP A 114 2.83 9.71 -4.46
N THR A 115 2.89 10.43 -5.58
CA THR A 115 3.61 11.72 -5.58
C THR A 115 3.05 12.70 -4.54
N ASP A 116 1.76 12.64 -4.18
CA ASP A 116 1.16 13.46 -3.12
C ASP A 116 1.72 13.05 -1.75
N GLU A 117 1.80 11.76 -1.47
CA GLU A 117 2.27 11.21 -0.20
C GLU A 117 3.77 11.47 0.02
N ARG A 118 4.59 11.29 -1.02
CA ARG A 118 6.02 11.62 -0.97
C ARG A 118 6.25 13.13 -0.77
N VAL A 119 5.47 13.98 -1.43
CA VAL A 119 5.51 15.44 -1.26
C VAL A 119 5.10 15.83 0.16
N LEU A 120 3.96 15.35 0.63
CA LEU A 120 3.47 15.68 1.97
C LEU A 120 4.45 15.20 3.05
N GLY A 121 4.99 13.99 2.89
CA GLY A 121 5.97 13.45 3.82
C GLY A 121 7.25 14.26 3.93
N HIS A 122 7.79 14.71 2.79
CA HIS A 122 8.92 15.63 2.77
C HIS A 122 8.58 16.96 3.47
N LEU A 123 7.41 17.53 3.20
CA LEU A 123 6.97 18.81 3.75
C LEU A 123 6.61 18.75 5.24
N LEU A 124 6.33 17.57 5.79
CA LEU A 124 6.09 17.37 7.23
C LEU A 124 7.40 17.28 8.03
N GLN A 125 8.52 16.93 7.39
CA GLN A 125 9.84 16.82 8.03
C GLN A 125 10.70 18.06 7.82
N THR A 126 10.18 19.07 7.12
CA THR A 126 10.91 20.29 6.76
C THR A 126 10.05 21.50 7.06
N GLU A 127 10.68 22.65 7.30
CA GLU A 127 9.94 23.92 7.51
C GLU A 127 9.27 24.46 6.25
N GLY A 128 9.51 23.80 5.11
CA GLY A 128 9.01 24.13 3.80
C GLY A 128 10.01 23.79 2.69
N SER A 129 9.51 23.60 1.46
CA SER A 129 10.35 23.28 0.32
C SER A 129 9.73 23.75 -0.99
N THR A 130 10.55 23.96 -2.02
CA THR A 130 10.05 24.26 -3.37
C THR A 130 9.80 22.97 -4.15
N ALA A 131 8.92 23.03 -5.15
CA ALA A 131 8.68 21.89 -6.05
C ALA A 131 9.95 21.44 -6.80
N HIS A 132 10.91 22.35 -7.00
CA HIS A 132 12.17 22.04 -7.64
C HIS A 132 13.10 21.23 -6.73
N ASP A 133 13.22 21.64 -5.46
CA ASP A 133 14.11 20.98 -4.50
C ASP A 133 13.59 19.60 -4.09
N MET A 134 12.27 19.44 -4.07
CA MET A 134 11.62 18.16 -3.76
C MET A 134 11.92 17.05 -4.78
N ARG A 135 12.42 17.35 -5.99
CA ARG A 135 12.61 16.36 -7.07
C ARG A 135 13.49 15.18 -6.69
N ALA A 136 14.60 15.42 -5.98
CA ALA A 136 15.56 14.37 -5.62
C ALA A 136 14.98 13.41 -4.57
N VAL A 137 14.18 13.94 -3.63
CA VAL A 137 13.61 13.19 -2.51
C VAL A 137 12.33 12.50 -2.93
N VAL A 138 11.45 13.22 -3.61
CA VAL A 138 10.16 12.71 -4.09
C VAL A 138 10.34 11.77 -5.28
N ARG A 139 11.45 11.84 -6.03
CA ARG A 139 11.68 11.03 -7.24
C ARG A 139 10.52 11.17 -8.26
N ALA A 140 10.12 12.41 -8.50
CA ALA A 140 9.11 12.78 -9.49
C ALA A 140 9.54 14.06 -10.23
N SER A 141 8.89 14.35 -11.35
CA SER A 141 9.09 15.61 -12.08
C SER A 141 8.59 16.81 -11.25
N ARG A 142 9.07 18.01 -11.60
CA ARG A 142 8.63 19.25 -10.94
C ARG A 142 7.12 19.45 -11.13
N GLU A 143 6.63 19.09 -12.29
CA GLU A 143 5.24 19.18 -12.72
C GLU A 143 4.35 18.28 -11.86
N GLU A 144 4.70 16.99 -11.73
CA GLU A 144 3.97 16.05 -10.87
C GLU A 144 3.97 16.50 -9.40
N ILE A 145 5.09 17.04 -8.92
CA ILE A 145 5.20 17.60 -7.55
C ILE A 145 4.31 18.84 -7.40
N SER A 146 4.26 19.70 -8.41
CA SER A 146 3.43 20.91 -8.37
C SER A 146 1.94 20.57 -8.38
N GLU A 147 1.53 19.59 -9.18
CA GLU A 147 0.16 19.07 -9.17
C GLU A 147 -0.19 18.42 -7.83
N ALA A 148 0.74 17.64 -7.26
CA ALA A 148 0.59 17.04 -5.95
C ALA A 148 0.39 18.11 -4.86
N CYS A 149 1.23 19.14 -4.81
CA CYS A 149 1.06 20.26 -3.89
C CYS A 149 -0.31 20.94 -4.04
N GLN A 150 -0.81 21.12 -5.27
CA GLN A 150 -2.14 21.70 -5.51
C GLN A 150 -3.27 20.78 -5.02
N ARG A 151 -3.16 19.47 -5.24
CA ARG A 151 -4.10 18.48 -4.70
C ARG A 151 -4.13 18.51 -3.18
N LEU A 152 -2.96 18.49 -2.54
CA LEU A 152 -2.82 18.56 -1.08
C LEU A 152 -3.34 19.88 -0.49
N LYS A 153 -3.14 21.00 -1.20
CA LYS A 153 -3.68 22.31 -0.81
C LYS A 153 -5.21 22.31 -0.80
N ARG A 154 -5.84 21.72 -1.82
CA ARG A 154 -7.30 21.55 -1.85
C ARG A 154 -7.82 20.67 -0.71
N LYS A 155 -7.02 19.74 -0.21
CA LYS A 155 -7.31 18.90 0.96
C LYS A 155 -7.02 19.61 2.30
N GLY A 156 -6.46 20.84 2.29
CA GLY A 156 -6.10 21.57 3.49
C GLY A 156 -4.85 21.05 4.22
N LEU A 157 -4.05 20.19 3.59
CA LEU A 157 -2.90 19.52 4.23
C LEU A 157 -1.59 20.29 4.05
N VAL A 158 -1.50 21.11 3.00
CA VAL A 158 -0.35 21.97 2.74
C VAL A 158 -0.83 23.37 2.38
N MET A 159 0.00 24.35 2.64
CA MET A 159 -0.22 25.72 2.23
C MET A 159 0.93 26.21 1.36
N ASN A 160 0.61 27.19 0.52
CA ASN A 160 1.58 27.87 -0.31
C ASN A 160 1.97 29.19 0.37
N THR A 161 3.27 29.45 0.47
CA THR A 161 3.85 30.72 0.95
C THR A 161 4.82 31.23 -0.12
N GLY A 162 4.28 31.69 -1.24
CA GLY A 162 5.06 32.12 -2.40
C GLY A 162 5.61 30.93 -3.20
N PRO A 163 6.93 30.83 -3.46
CA PRO A 163 7.50 29.69 -4.16
C PRO A 163 7.62 28.42 -3.28
N TYR A 164 7.39 28.57 -1.97
CA TYR A 164 7.52 27.49 -1.00
C TYR A 164 6.17 26.86 -0.66
N TRP A 165 6.20 25.55 -0.47
CA TRP A 165 5.13 24.75 0.09
C TRP A 165 5.48 24.37 1.51
N LYS A 166 4.48 24.35 2.39
CA LYS A 166 4.63 23.96 3.80
C LYS A 166 3.48 23.04 4.18
N ALA A 167 3.75 22.02 5.00
CA ALA A 167 2.66 21.29 5.63
C ALA A 167 1.91 22.24 6.58
N VAL A 168 0.58 22.11 6.61
CA VAL A 168 -0.22 22.75 7.66
C VAL A 168 0.02 21.91 8.91
N GLY A 169 0.92 22.35 9.78
CA GLY A 169 1.07 21.73 11.10
C GLY A 169 -0.21 21.95 11.90
N ASP A 170 -0.52 21.02 12.81
CA ASP A 170 -1.44 21.29 13.92
C ASP A 170 -0.88 22.50 14.70
N THR A 171 -1.30 23.70 14.31
CA THR A 171 -1.32 24.83 15.23
C THR A 171 -2.18 24.40 16.39
N LYS A 172 -1.52 24.14 17.52
CA LYS A 172 -2.09 23.93 18.85
C LYS A 172 -3.40 24.68 19.09
#